data_AF-A0A933ETX1-F1
#
_entry.id   AF-A0A933ETX1-F1
#
_cell.length_a   1.000
_cell.length_b   1.000
_cell.length_c   1.000
_cell.angle_alpha   90.00
_cell.angle_beta   90.00
_cell.angle_gamma   90.00
#
_symmetry.space_group_name_H-M   'P 1'
#
loop_
_entity.id
_entity.type
_entity.pdbx_description
1 polymer ?
#
loop_
_entity_poly.entity_id
_entity_poly.type
_entity_poly.pdbx_seq_one_letter_code
_entity_poly.pdbx_strand_id
1 'polypeptide(L)'
;MHRSGTSLVSSLLQKGGVNMGEKLIAPDRGNPRGYFEDPDFVEFHDRAFVARGCDGLPTSEFVFEPTPGEVEEARGLIKRREGPAMWGWKDPRTCLFLEFWHQLVPEPRFVLLYRHPLDVLLSLVRRGDLRALGLSRGIQAWYVYSSRVMEFYERHRESSILCHTYGVVDHIDTFREQLRRKLGLNVRLGGSAVGSLYHADELRRARLTSGVGPLLARVHPESARLYEQLNAAADLPYAAPVDASSYSLDASHFSTYFFAISDPHVGETLRRLSLFVLVSLVTSELGETISVDLCRNVSDLMQWLGEMEASRLGVLEQLRQRDDETRENARQMDILRTECEWLERAYSTEICRSKGLEEELDRHKLHLQSLRRTRTVRLSSTLGAIVNRLLARGQVPLC
;
A
#
# COMPACT_ATOMS: atom_id res chain seq x y z
N MET A 1 -20.95 -1.70 -1.03
CA MET A 1 -20.26 -1.98 0.26
C MET A 1 -21.24 -2.57 1.26
N HIS A 2 -20.76 -3.42 2.18
CA HIS A 2 -21.52 -3.87 3.35
C HIS A 2 -22.08 -2.66 4.14
N ARG A 3 -23.21 -2.87 4.83
CA ARG A 3 -23.88 -1.89 5.71
C ARG A 3 -24.48 -0.64 5.03
N SER A 4 -24.52 -0.62 3.70
CA SER A 4 -25.29 0.36 2.91
C SER A 4 -26.80 0.02 2.82
N GLY A 5 -27.34 -0.78 3.75
CA GLY A 5 -28.77 -1.14 3.78
C GLY A 5 -29.24 -2.11 2.68
N THR A 6 -28.31 -2.84 2.05
CA THR A 6 -28.62 -3.83 1.03
C THR A 6 -29.54 -4.95 1.55
N SER A 7 -29.34 -5.44 2.77
CA SER A 7 -30.22 -6.47 3.36
C SER A 7 -31.67 -5.99 3.50
N LEU A 8 -31.90 -4.73 3.91
CA LEU A 8 -33.24 -4.16 3.99
C LEU A 8 -33.91 -4.16 2.61
N VAL A 9 -33.23 -3.61 1.61
CA VAL A 9 -33.82 -3.50 0.26
C VAL A 9 -34.04 -4.87 -0.37
N SER A 10 -33.13 -5.83 -0.15
CA SER A 10 -33.32 -7.23 -0.56
C SER A 10 -34.54 -7.86 0.10
N SER A 11 -34.75 -7.64 1.40
CA SER A 11 -35.95 -8.13 2.10
C SER A 11 -37.24 -7.50 1.56
N LEU A 12 -37.21 -6.23 1.18
CA LEU A 12 -38.33 -5.54 0.54
C LEU A 12 -38.61 -6.18 -0.83
N LEU A 13 -37.60 -6.31 -1.69
CA LEU A 13 -37.75 -6.93 -3.01
C LEU A 13 -38.28 -8.36 -2.93
N GLN A 14 -37.78 -9.16 -1.98
CA GLN A 14 -38.28 -10.51 -1.71
C GLN A 14 -39.77 -10.50 -1.35
N LYS A 15 -40.16 -9.66 -0.37
CA LYS A 15 -41.56 -9.49 0.03
C LYS A 15 -42.43 -8.97 -1.13
N GLY A 16 -41.84 -8.17 -2.02
CA GLY A 16 -42.44 -7.66 -3.24
C GLY A 16 -42.62 -8.68 -4.36
N GLY A 17 -42.09 -9.90 -4.21
CA GLY A 17 -42.27 -11.02 -5.14
C GLY A 17 -41.04 -11.39 -5.97
N VAL A 18 -39.87 -10.80 -5.71
CA VAL A 18 -38.61 -11.22 -6.35
C VAL A 18 -38.09 -12.49 -5.67
N ASN A 19 -37.81 -13.53 -6.44
CA ASN A 19 -37.16 -14.72 -5.91
C ASN A 19 -35.67 -14.43 -5.65
N MET A 20 -35.32 -14.20 -4.37
CA MET A 20 -33.93 -13.94 -3.94
C MET A 20 -33.09 -15.22 -3.73
N GLY A 21 -33.67 -16.40 -3.99
CA GLY A 21 -33.08 -17.71 -3.71
C GLY A 21 -33.76 -18.44 -2.55
N GLU A 22 -33.68 -19.78 -2.58
CA GLU A 22 -34.29 -20.66 -1.56
C GLU A 22 -33.39 -20.87 -0.34
N LYS A 23 -32.07 -20.88 -0.56
CA LYS A 23 -31.05 -21.05 0.48
C LYS A 23 -30.34 -19.73 0.65
N LEU A 24 -30.71 -18.98 1.68
CA LEU A 24 -30.08 -17.70 2.02
C LEU A 24 -29.13 -17.89 3.20
N ILE A 25 -28.07 -17.09 3.24
CA ILE A 25 -27.15 -17.06 4.39
C ILE A 25 -27.94 -16.76 5.67
N ALA A 26 -27.75 -17.62 6.67
CA ALA A 26 -28.47 -17.58 7.93
C ALA A 26 -28.22 -16.29 8.72
N PRO A 27 -29.23 -15.80 9.47
CA PRO A 27 -29.04 -14.68 10.39
C PRO A 27 -28.00 -14.99 11.47
N ASP A 28 -27.32 -13.94 11.95
CA ASP A 28 -26.39 -14.00 13.07
C ASP A 28 -26.49 -12.72 13.94
N ARG A 29 -25.56 -12.53 14.88
CA ARG A 29 -25.53 -11.32 15.72
C ARG A 29 -25.27 -10.02 14.94
N GLY A 30 -24.56 -10.08 13.82
CA GLY A 30 -24.23 -8.93 12.96
C GLY A 30 -25.40 -8.53 12.05
N ASN A 31 -26.27 -9.48 11.72
CA ASN A 31 -27.50 -9.24 10.98
C ASN A 31 -28.64 -10.21 11.40
N PRO A 32 -29.36 -9.91 12.50
CA PRO A 32 -30.33 -10.82 13.12
C PRO A 32 -31.50 -11.23 12.24
N ARG A 33 -31.79 -10.44 11.19
CA ARG A 33 -32.92 -10.67 10.27
C ARG A 33 -32.54 -11.44 9.02
N GLY A 34 -31.27 -11.79 8.89
CA GLY A 34 -30.74 -12.51 7.75
C GLY A 34 -30.07 -11.59 6.76
N TYR A 35 -29.11 -12.16 6.04
CA TYR A 35 -28.35 -11.43 5.05
C TYR A 35 -29.13 -11.26 3.76
N PHE A 36 -30.07 -12.14 3.41
CA PHE A 36 -30.69 -12.17 2.08
C PHE A 36 -29.65 -12.27 0.97
N GLU A 37 -28.58 -13.04 1.25
CA GLU A 37 -27.47 -13.30 0.33
C GLU A 37 -27.55 -14.74 -0.13
N ASP A 38 -27.38 -14.95 -1.43
CA ASP A 38 -27.28 -16.27 -2.04
C ASP A 38 -25.85 -16.78 -1.84
N PRO A 39 -25.65 -17.91 -1.13
CA PRO A 39 -24.33 -18.42 -0.76
C PRO A 39 -23.49 -18.76 -1.99
N ASP A 40 -24.08 -19.19 -3.10
CA ASP A 40 -23.30 -19.57 -4.27
C ASP A 40 -22.63 -18.33 -4.92
N PHE A 41 -23.33 -17.18 -4.94
CA PHE A 41 -22.77 -15.92 -5.43
C PHE A 41 -21.76 -15.31 -4.45
N VAL A 42 -22.04 -15.45 -3.14
CA VAL A 42 -21.10 -15.02 -2.10
C VAL A 42 -19.78 -15.79 -2.24
N GLU A 43 -19.86 -17.11 -2.37
CA GLU A 43 -18.69 -17.97 -2.52
C GLU A 43 -17.90 -17.68 -3.81
N PHE A 44 -18.59 -17.40 -4.91
CA PHE A 44 -17.96 -16.93 -6.16
C PHE A 44 -17.15 -15.65 -5.93
N HIS A 45 -17.75 -14.63 -5.31
CA HIS A 45 -17.04 -13.37 -5.04
C HIS A 45 -15.89 -13.57 -4.05
N ASP A 46 -16.07 -14.38 -3.01
CA ASP A 46 -15.02 -14.71 -2.03
C ASP A 46 -13.80 -15.35 -2.72
N ARG A 47 -14.01 -16.37 -3.56
CA ARG A 47 -12.92 -16.96 -4.33
C ARG A 47 -12.23 -15.94 -5.23
N ALA A 48 -13.00 -15.12 -5.93
CA ALA A 48 -12.47 -14.10 -6.84
C ALA A 48 -11.63 -13.05 -6.09
N PHE A 49 -12.01 -12.67 -4.87
CA PHE A 49 -11.23 -11.78 -4.02
C PHE A 49 -9.95 -12.43 -3.51
N VAL A 50 -10.04 -13.65 -2.98
CA VAL A 50 -8.89 -14.41 -2.46
C VAL A 50 -7.84 -14.59 -3.56
N ALA A 51 -8.26 -14.96 -4.77
CA ALA A 51 -7.37 -15.12 -5.92
C ALA A 51 -6.62 -13.83 -6.30
N ARG A 52 -7.13 -12.66 -5.89
CA ARG A 52 -6.58 -11.33 -6.18
C ARG A 52 -6.01 -10.64 -4.93
N GLY A 53 -5.85 -11.37 -3.82
CA GLY A 53 -5.27 -10.84 -2.57
C GLY A 53 -6.12 -9.75 -1.90
N CYS A 54 -7.44 -9.74 -2.12
CA CYS A 54 -8.36 -8.81 -1.51
C CYS A 54 -9.21 -9.53 -0.45
N ASP A 55 -9.58 -8.83 0.62
CA ASP A 55 -10.39 -9.36 1.74
C ASP A 55 -11.80 -8.73 1.80
N GLY A 56 -12.25 -8.11 0.71
CA GLY A 56 -13.53 -7.42 0.62
C GLY A 56 -13.53 -5.98 1.16
N LEU A 57 -12.41 -5.48 1.70
CA LEU A 57 -12.19 -4.06 2.03
C LEU A 57 -11.03 -3.49 1.19
N PRO A 58 -11.25 -3.28 -0.11
CA PRO A 58 -10.20 -2.76 -0.99
C PRO A 58 -9.82 -1.34 -0.59
N THR A 59 -8.51 -1.08 -0.44
CA THR A 59 -7.97 0.27 -0.20
C THR A 59 -7.40 0.92 -1.45
N SER A 60 -7.30 0.17 -2.53
CA SER A 60 -6.88 0.60 -3.86
C SER A 60 -7.94 0.24 -4.88
N GLU A 61 -7.74 0.67 -6.12
CA GLU A 61 -8.61 0.27 -7.23
C GLU A 61 -8.66 -1.26 -7.33
N PHE A 62 -9.86 -1.82 -7.34
CA PHE A 62 -10.10 -3.24 -7.59
C PHE A 62 -10.59 -3.40 -9.03
N VAL A 63 -9.79 -4.07 -9.86
CA VAL A 63 -10.11 -4.39 -11.24
C VAL A 63 -10.39 -5.88 -11.32
N PHE A 64 -11.58 -6.25 -11.82
CA PHE A 64 -11.97 -7.63 -12.01
C PHE A 64 -11.87 -8.01 -13.48
N GLU A 65 -10.80 -8.71 -13.83
CA GLU A 65 -10.64 -9.38 -15.12
C GLU A 65 -10.92 -10.87 -14.94
N PRO A 66 -12.04 -11.40 -15.46
CA PRO A 66 -12.45 -12.78 -15.20
C PRO A 66 -11.60 -13.78 -16.00
N THR A 67 -11.23 -14.88 -15.36
CA THR A 67 -10.68 -16.05 -16.03
C THR A 67 -11.78 -16.82 -16.78
N PRO A 68 -11.45 -17.64 -17.80
CA PRO A 68 -12.44 -18.50 -18.46
C PRO A 68 -13.22 -19.41 -17.50
N GLY A 69 -12.57 -19.88 -16.42
CA GLY A 69 -13.21 -20.68 -15.38
C GLY A 69 -14.25 -19.87 -14.58
N GLU A 70 -13.93 -18.64 -14.17
CA GLU A 70 -14.87 -17.75 -13.48
C GLU A 70 -16.07 -17.39 -14.38
N VAL A 71 -15.86 -17.21 -15.69
CA VAL A 71 -16.95 -16.98 -16.65
C VAL A 71 -17.89 -18.19 -16.71
N GLU A 72 -17.35 -19.40 -16.82
CA GLU A 72 -18.17 -20.62 -16.92
C GLU A 72 -18.93 -20.89 -15.61
N GLU A 73 -18.28 -20.70 -14.47
CA GLU A 73 -18.91 -20.80 -13.16
C GLU A 73 -20.09 -19.82 -13.02
N ALA A 74 -19.88 -18.55 -13.38
CA ALA A 74 -20.91 -17.52 -13.35
C ALA A 74 -22.09 -17.83 -14.27
N ARG A 75 -21.85 -18.35 -15.48
CA ARG A 75 -22.93 -18.83 -16.36
C ARG A 75 -23.71 -19.98 -15.73
N GLY A 76 -23.02 -20.90 -15.07
CA GLY A 76 -23.64 -21.96 -14.29
C GLY A 76 -24.52 -21.44 -13.17
N LEU A 77 -24.10 -20.39 -12.46
CA LEU A 77 -24.89 -19.72 -11.41
C LEU A 77 -26.18 -19.14 -11.98
N ILE A 78 -26.07 -18.36 -13.06
CA ILE A 78 -27.20 -17.71 -13.75
C ILE A 78 -28.22 -18.76 -14.19
N LYS A 79 -27.78 -19.78 -14.92
CA LYS A 79 -28.64 -20.85 -15.45
C LYS A 79 -29.41 -21.60 -14.35
N ARG A 80 -28.85 -21.74 -13.14
CA ARG A 80 -29.54 -22.39 -12.02
C ARG A 80 -30.68 -21.55 -11.43
N ARG A 81 -30.68 -20.23 -11.65
CA ARG A 81 -31.72 -19.31 -11.15
C ARG A 81 -32.70 -18.90 -12.24
N GLU A 82 -32.34 -19.07 -13.51
CA GLU A 82 -33.25 -18.89 -14.63
C GLU A 82 -34.53 -19.72 -14.45
N GLY A 83 -35.67 -19.06 -14.67
CA GLY A 83 -36.98 -19.67 -14.51
C GLY A 83 -38.10 -18.68 -14.88
N PRO A 84 -39.36 -19.11 -14.78
CA PRO A 84 -40.52 -18.29 -15.14
C PRO A 84 -40.77 -17.14 -14.13
N ALA A 85 -40.22 -17.25 -12.92
CA ALA A 85 -40.32 -16.22 -11.90
C ALA A 85 -39.17 -15.22 -12.03
N MET A 86 -39.47 -13.95 -11.77
CA MET A 86 -38.45 -12.91 -11.59
C MET A 86 -37.53 -13.30 -10.43
N TRP A 87 -36.24 -13.37 -10.71
CA TRP A 87 -35.21 -13.74 -9.74
C TRP A 87 -34.17 -12.64 -9.60
N GLY A 88 -33.43 -12.69 -8.50
CA GLY A 88 -32.29 -11.84 -8.26
C GLY A 88 -31.43 -12.39 -7.13
N TRP A 89 -30.29 -11.76 -6.91
CA TRP A 89 -29.44 -12.07 -5.77
C TRP A 89 -28.95 -10.77 -5.15
N LYS A 90 -28.41 -10.88 -3.94
CA LYS A 90 -27.65 -9.79 -3.33
C LYS A 90 -26.35 -10.33 -2.78
N ASP A 91 -25.29 -9.60 -3.06
CA ASP A 91 -24.05 -9.57 -2.30
C ASP A 91 -23.60 -8.09 -2.34
N PRO A 92 -23.31 -7.43 -1.20
CA PRO A 92 -22.83 -6.04 -1.21
C PRO A 92 -21.54 -5.82 -2.01
N ARG A 93 -20.84 -6.92 -2.32
CA ARG A 93 -19.59 -6.96 -3.09
C ARG A 93 -19.81 -7.04 -4.59
N THR A 94 -21.02 -7.41 -5.06
CA THR A 94 -21.42 -7.37 -6.48
C THR A 94 -21.10 -6.03 -7.13
N CYS A 95 -21.11 -4.93 -6.37
CA CYS A 95 -20.69 -3.59 -6.80
C CYS A 95 -19.31 -3.57 -7.51
N LEU A 96 -18.40 -4.46 -7.16
CA LEU A 96 -17.06 -4.54 -7.75
C LEU A 96 -16.99 -5.41 -9.01
N PHE A 97 -18.08 -6.11 -9.33
CA PHE A 97 -18.22 -7.04 -10.45
C PHE A 97 -19.33 -6.62 -11.41
N LEU A 98 -19.84 -5.38 -11.32
CA LEU A 98 -21.04 -4.96 -12.04
C LEU A 98 -20.93 -5.11 -13.56
N GLU A 99 -19.81 -4.68 -14.16
CA GLU A 99 -19.58 -4.82 -15.61
C GLU A 99 -19.56 -6.29 -16.06
N PHE A 100 -18.94 -7.15 -15.26
CA PHE A 100 -18.91 -8.58 -15.52
C PHE A 100 -20.32 -9.19 -15.52
N TRP A 101 -21.11 -8.88 -14.50
CA TRP A 101 -22.49 -9.37 -14.42
C TRP A 101 -23.40 -8.78 -15.50
N HIS A 102 -23.20 -7.51 -15.86
CA HIS A 102 -23.91 -6.86 -16.96
C HIS A 102 -23.69 -7.58 -18.30
N GLN A 103 -22.47 -8.08 -18.55
CA GLN A 103 -22.15 -8.80 -19.78
C GLN A 103 -22.70 -10.23 -19.83
N LEU A 104 -22.91 -10.88 -18.67
CA LEU A 104 -23.31 -12.29 -18.61
C LEU A 104 -24.80 -12.51 -18.41
N VAL A 105 -25.47 -11.67 -17.62
CA VAL A 105 -26.88 -11.84 -17.30
C VAL A 105 -27.73 -11.31 -18.45
N PRO A 106 -28.67 -12.10 -19.00
CA PRO A 106 -29.61 -11.60 -20.00
C PRO A 106 -30.52 -10.51 -19.43
N GLU A 107 -30.62 -9.38 -20.13
CA GLU A 107 -31.46 -8.23 -19.76
C GLU A 107 -31.34 -7.84 -18.27
N PRO A 108 -30.13 -7.54 -17.78
CA PRO A 108 -29.91 -7.36 -16.35
C PRO A 108 -30.62 -6.09 -15.85
N ARG A 109 -30.99 -6.09 -14.58
CA ARG A 109 -31.60 -4.95 -13.88
C ARG A 109 -30.88 -4.73 -12.56
N PHE A 110 -30.41 -3.51 -12.31
CA PHE A 110 -29.59 -3.19 -11.15
C PHE A 110 -30.32 -2.23 -10.21
N VAL A 111 -30.40 -2.61 -8.94
CA VAL A 111 -30.82 -1.72 -7.84
C VAL A 111 -29.57 -1.33 -7.08
N LEU A 112 -29.03 -0.15 -7.40
CA LEU A 112 -27.78 0.35 -6.84
C LEU A 112 -28.08 1.19 -5.61
N LEU A 113 -27.41 0.87 -4.50
CA LEU A 113 -27.62 1.52 -3.22
C LEU A 113 -26.37 2.23 -2.74
N TYR A 114 -26.56 3.44 -2.24
CA TYR A 114 -25.55 4.17 -1.51
C TYR A 114 -26.14 4.73 -0.21
N ARG A 115 -25.23 5.01 0.72
CA ARG A 115 -25.54 5.56 2.04
C ARG A 115 -24.37 6.46 2.45
N HIS A 116 -24.66 7.45 3.27
CA HIS A 116 -23.64 8.36 3.79
C HIS A 116 -22.42 7.58 4.34
N PRO A 117 -21.18 7.95 3.98
CA PRO A 117 -19.97 7.20 4.37
C PRO A 117 -19.88 6.97 5.88
N LEU A 118 -20.18 7.99 6.67
CA LEU A 118 -20.14 7.91 8.12
C LEU A 118 -21.15 6.93 8.70
N ASP A 119 -22.35 6.84 8.12
CA ASP A 119 -23.35 5.86 8.58
C ASP A 119 -22.86 4.44 8.34
N VAL A 120 -22.18 4.21 7.21
CA VAL A 120 -21.58 2.92 6.87
C VAL A 120 -20.45 2.59 7.86
N LEU A 121 -19.54 3.53 8.11
CA LEU A 121 -18.44 3.35 9.08
C LEU A 121 -18.95 3.05 10.48
N LEU A 122 -19.88 3.85 11.00
CA LEU A 122 -20.48 3.66 12.32
C LEU A 122 -21.16 2.29 12.43
N SER A 123 -21.81 1.85 11.35
CA SER A 123 -22.46 0.55 11.30
C SER A 123 -21.46 -0.61 11.30
N LEU A 124 -20.32 -0.46 10.63
CA LEU A 124 -19.22 -1.44 10.63
C LEU A 124 -18.53 -1.50 12.00
N VAL A 125 -18.32 -0.36 12.66
CA VAL A 125 -17.73 -0.32 14.01
C VAL A 125 -18.65 -1.00 15.03
N ARG A 126 -19.97 -0.72 15.00
CA ARG A 126 -20.93 -1.38 15.91
C ARG A 126 -21.00 -2.89 15.74
N ARG A 127 -20.84 -3.38 14.51
CA ARG A 127 -20.82 -4.81 14.20
C ARG A 127 -19.49 -5.48 14.60
N GLY A 128 -18.44 -4.69 14.84
CA GLY A 128 -17.11 -5.16 15.22
C GLY A 128 -16.18 -5.43 14.04
N ASP A 129 -16.57 -5.09 12.81
CA ASP A 129 -15.73 -5.33 11.62
C ASP A 129 -14.60 -4.32 11.48
N LEU A 130 -14.79 -3.12 12.05
CA LEU A 130 -13.80 -2.06 12.07
C LEU A 130 -13.48 -1.67 13.51
N ARG A 131 -12.20 -1.72 13.85
CA ARG A 131 -11.65 -1.08 15.05
C ARG A 131 -11.16 0.34 14.71
N ALA A 132 -10.76 1.13 15.70
CA ALA A 132 -10.34 2.53 15.52
C ALA A 132 -9.29 2.72 14.39
N LEU A 133 -8.28 1.84 14.32
CA LEU A 133 -7.24 1.88 13.28
C LEU A 133 -7.74 1.50 11.88
N GLY A 134 -8.92 0.87 11.77
CA GLY A 134 -9.56 0.47 10.52
C GLY A 134 -10.47 1.53 9.90
N LEU A 135 -10.65 2.69 10.54
CA LEU A 135 -11.55 3.74 10.01
C LEU A 135 -11.07 4.30 8.67
N SER A 136 -9.76 4.54 8.49
CA SER A 136 -9.21 5.03 7.22
C SER A 136 -9.37 4.00 6.10
N ARG A 137 -9.11 2.74 6.43
CA ARG A 137 -9.39 1.60 5.55
C ARG A 137 -10.87 1.50 5.18
N GLY A 138 -11.76 1.66 6.15
CA GLY A 138 -13.21 1.59 5.95
C GLY A 138 -13.72 2.68 5.02
N ILE A 139 -13.24 3.92 5.17
CA ILE A 139 -13.69 5.04 4.33
C ILE A 139 -13.12 4.93 2.92
N GLN A 140 -11.88 4.46 2.78
CA GLN A 140 -11.29 4.19 1.48
C GLN A 140 -12.03 3.05 0.77
N ALA A 141 -12.39 1.98 1.48
CA ALA A 141 -13.22 0.93 0.92
C ALA A 141 -14.60 1.47 0.51
N TRP A 142 -15.22 2.31 1.33
CA TRP A 142 -16.47 2.97 0.96
C TRP A 142 -16.33 3.76 -0.34
N TYR A 143 -15.23 4.51 -0.50
CA TYR A 143 -14.92 5.26 -1.71
C TYR A 143 -14.82 4.32 -2.91
N VAL A 144 -13.98 3.28 -2.86
CA VAL A 144 -13.78 2.32 -3.95
C VAL A 144 -15.10 1.66 -4.38
N TYR A 145 -15.91 1.18 -3.43
CA TYR A 145 -17.21 0.58 -3.72
C TYR A 145 -18.17 1.58 -4.38
N SER A 146 -18.23 2.80 -3.85
CA SER A 146 -19.19 3.81 -4.27
C SER A 146 -18.81 4.44 -5.61
N SER A 147 -17.52 4.57 -5.91
CA SER A 147 -17.01 5.02 -7.21
C SER A 147 -17.40 4.03 -8.29
N ARG A 148 -17.22 2.72 -8.04
CA ARG A 148 -17.62 1.70 -9.03
C ARG A 148 -19.12 1.67 -9.28
N VAL A 149 -19.93 1.94 -8.25
CA VAL A 149 -21.38 2.13 -8.40
C VAL A 149 -21.70 3.34 -9.26
N MET A 150 -21.06 4.49 -9.02
CA MET A 150 -21.27 5.72 -9.78
C MET A 150 -20.88 5.54 -11.25
N GLU A 151 -19.67 5.05 -11.51
CA GLU A 151 -19.15 4.78 -12.86
C GLU A 151 -20.03 3.83 -13.66
N PHE A 152 -20.54 2.78 -13.00
CA PHE A 152 -21.45 1.82 -13.63
C PHE A 152 -22.81 2.45 -13.92
N TYR A 153 -23.37 3.18 -12.95
CA TYR A 153 -24.65 3.85 -13.09
C TYR A 153 -24.63 4.85 -14.26
N GLU A 154 -23.57 5.63 -14.40
CA GLU A 154 -23.43 6.60 -15.50
C GLU A 154 -23.44 5.93 -16.88
N ARG A 155 -22.81 4.75 -17.01
CA ARG A 155 -22.74 3.99 -18.25
C ARG A 155 -24.02 3.23 -18.58
N HIS A 156 -24.70 2.72 -17.56
CA HIS A 156 -25.82 1.77 -17.70
C HIS A 156 -27.10 2.29 -17.04
N ARG A 157 -27.41 3.58 -17.26
CA ARG A 157 -28.59 4.24 -16.65
C ARG A 157 -29.90 3.55 -16.98
N GLU A 158 -30.07 3.03 -18.20
CA GLU A 158 -31.34 2.42 -18.64
C GLU A 158 -31.67 1.11 -17.92
N SER A 159 -30.65 0.37 -17.46
CA SER A 159 -30.82 -0.90 -16.74
C SER A 159 -30.62 -0.77 -15.23
N SER A 160 -30.47 0.46 -14.71
CA SER A 160 -30.08 0.70 -13.32
C SER A 160 -30.94 1.77 -12.64
N ILE A 161 -31.31 1.56 -11.38
CA ILE A 161 -31.76 2.66 -10.51
C ILE A 161 -30.72 2.92 -9.43
N LEU A 162 -30.47 4.20 -9.14
CA LEU A 162 -29.58 4.63 -8.06
C LEU A 162 -30.40 5.23 -6.92
N CYS A 163 -30.32 4.63 -5.74
CA CYS A 163 -31.14 5.01 -4.59
C CYS A 163 -30.33 5.19 -3.32
N HIS A 164 -30.61 6.27 -2.58
CA HIS A 164 -30.15 6.41 -1.22
C HIS A 164 -30.97 5.50 -0.30
N THR A 165 -30.33 4.78 0.62
CA THR A 165 -31.04 3.85 1.53
C THR A 165 -32.21 4.50 2.27
N TYR A 166 -32.01 5.71 2.81
CA TYR A 166 -33.09 6.41 3.51
C TYR A 166 -34.16 6.99 2.57
N GLY A 167 -33.80 7.32 1.33
CA GLY A 167 -34.79 7.71 0.31
C GLY A 167 -35.76 6.56 0.05
N VAL A 168 -35.26 5.31 0.00
CA VAL A 168 -36.11 4.11 -0.13
C VAL A 168 -37.03 3.93 1.08
N VAL A 169 -36.51 4.14 2.29
CA VAL A 169 -37.29 4.01 3.53
C VAL A 169 -38.39 5.07 3.62
N ASP A 170 -38.05 6.33 3.35
CA ASP A 170 -38.96 7.47 3.53
C ASP A 170 -39.96 7.60 2.38
N HIS A 171 -39.63 7.09 1.19
CA HIS A 171 -40.41 7.24 -0.03
C HIS A 171 -40.59 5.92 -0.79
N ILE A 172 -41.11 4.89 -0.11
CA ILE A 172 -41.28 3.54 -0.68
C ILE A 172 -42.18 3.50 -1.92
N ASP A 173 -43.22 4.33 -1.98
CA ASP A 173 -44.10 4.39 -3.16
C ASP A 173 -43.35 4.96 -4.37
N THR A 174 -42.49 5.96 -4.16
CA THR A 174 -41.60 6.50 -5.21
C THR A 174 -40.58 5.44 -5.63
N PHE A 175 -39.99 4.71 -4.69
CA PHE A 175 -39.10 3.58 -5.00
C PHE A 175 -39.78 2.52 -5.87
N ARG A 176 -40.99 2.09 -5.49
CA ARG A 176 -41.80 1.14 -6.28
C ARG A 176 -42.08 1.67 -7.68
N GLU A 177 -42.40 2.96 -7.81
CA GLU A 177 -42.65 3.56 -9.12
C GLU A 177 -41.38 3.61 -9.98
N GLN A 178 -40.22 3.90 -9.41
CA GLN A 178 -38.95 3.84 -10.15
C GLN A 178 -38.60 2.42 -10.60
N LEU A 179 -38.81 1.41 -9.74
CA LEU A 179 -38.64 0.00 -10.12
C LEU A 179 -39.53 -0.37 -11.32
N ARG A 180 -40.80 0.03 -11.29
CA ARG A 180 -41.75 -0.22 -12.37
C ARG A 180 -41.37 0.50 -13.66
N ARG A 181 -41.15 1.82 -13.57
CA ARG A 181 -40.95 2.70 -14.72
C ARG A 181 -39.61 2.45 -15.42
N LYS A 182 -38.52 2.34 -14.63
CA LYS A 182 -37.16 2.30 -15.16
C LYS A 182 -36.68 0.87 -15.41
N LEU A 183 -37.05 -0.07 -14.54
CA LEU A 183 -36.60 -1.46 -14.64
C LEU A 183 -37.67 -2.42 -15.15
N GLY A 184 -38.92 -1.98 -15.32
CA GLY A 184 -40.04 -2.86 -15.68
C GLY A 184 -40.44 -3.82 -14.55
N LEU A 185 -39.98 -3.58 -13.32
CA LEU A 185 -40.16 -4.49 -12.19
C LEU A 185 -41.46 -4.17 -11.43
N ASN A 186 -42.49 -5.00 -11.63
CA ASN A 186 -43.77 -4.88 -10.95
C ASN A 186 -43.74 -5.57 -9.58
N VAL A 187 -43.21 -4.88 -8.57
CA VAL A 187 -43.13 -5.40 -7.19
C VAL A 187 -44.34 -5.00 -6.35
N ARG A 188 -44.83 -5.92 -5.52
CA ARG A 188 -45.96 -5.72 -4.59
C ARG A 188 -45.47 -5.10 -3.28
N LEU A 189 -45.03 -3.84 -3.35
CA LEU A 189 -44.58 -3.06 -2.18
C LEU A 189 -45.67 -2.07 -1.75
N GLY A 190 -45.79 -1.81 -0.44
CA GLY A 190 -46.66 -0.75 0.11
C GLY A 190 -46.12 -0.24 1.44
N GLY A 191 -46.66 0.87 1.96
CA GLY A 191 -46.17 1.53 3.19
C GLY A 191 -46.03 0.61 4.41
N SER A 192 -46.93 -0.37 4.57
CA SER A 192 -46.87 -1.36 5.65
C SER A 192 -45.67 -2.31 5.56
N ALA A 193 -45.08 -2.49 4.37
CA ALA A 193 -43.91 -3.35 4.18
C ALA A 193 -42.67 -2.74 4.88
N VAL A 194 -42.47 -1.43 4.76
CA VAL A 194 -41.36 -0.73 5.42
C VAL A 194 -41.52 -0.75 6.93
N GLY A 195 -42.71 -0.45 7.46
CA GLY A 195 -42.94 -0.45 8.91
C GLY A 195 -42.65 -1.80 9.60
N SER A 196 -42.78 -2.92 8.87
CA SER A 196 -42.47 -4.26 9.39
C SER A 196 -41.01 -4.70 9.23
N LEU A 197 -40.26 -4.07 8.32
CA LEU A 197 -38.91 -4.51 7.91
C LEU A 197 -37.81 -3.50 8.24
N TYR A 198 -38.16 -2.21 8.39
CA TYR A 198 -37.23 -1.17 8.79
C TYR A 198 -37.13 -1.09 10.31
N HIS A 199 -35.91 -1.28 10.81
CA HIS A 199 -35.60 -1.13 12.23
C HIS A 199 -34.55 -0.06 12.40
N ALA A 200 -34.93 1.02 13.09
CA ALA A 200 -34.06 2.16 13.31
C ALA A 200 -32.75 1.76 14.01
N ASP A 201 -32.77 0.73 14.85
CA ASP A 201 -31.58 0.22 15.55
C ASP A 201 -30.56 -0.47 14.62
N GLU A 202 -31.03 -1.06 13.52
CA GLU A 202 -30.19 -1.76 12.55
C GLU A 202 -29.67 -0.80 11.45
N LEU A 203 -30.48 0.20 11.09
CA LEU A 203 -30.17 1.26 10.14
C LEU A 203 -30.26 2.65 10.78
N ARG A 204 -29.44 2.85 11.84
CA ARG A 204 -29.35 4.11 12.58
C ARG A 204 -28.89 5.25 11.66
N ARG A 205 -29.66 6.33 11.63
CA ARG A 205 -29.29 7.59 10.99
C ARG A 205 -28.36 8.35 11.93
N ALA A 206 -27.11 8.56 11.52
CA ALA A 206 -26.25 9.52 12.18
C ALA A 206 -26.94 10.88 12.23
N ARG A 207 -26.97 11.51 13.41
CA ARG A 207 -27.29 12.93 13.49
C ARG A 207 -26.07 13.70 12.98
N LEU A 208 -26.04 13.93 11.68
CA LEU A 208 -25.03 14.74 11.04
C LEU A 208 -25.28 16.20 11.46
N THR A 209 -24.56 16.65 12.49
CA THR A 209 -24.58 18.08 12.86
C THR A 209 -23.92 18.89 11.74
N SER A 210 -24.19 20.20 11.69
CA SER A 210 -23.69 21.09 10.63
C SER A 210 -22.16 21.09 10.46
N GLY A 211 -21.39 20.71 11.49
CA GLY A 211 -19.94 20.60 11.43
C GLY A 211 -19.39 19.32 10.80
N VAL A 212 -20.21 18.26 10.66
CA VAL A 212 -19.74 16.93 10.24
C VAL A 212 -19.42 16.85 8.75
N GLY A 213 -20.23 17.46 7.90
CA GLY A 213 -19.99 17.52 6.45
C GLY A 213 -18.66 18.21 6.10
N PRO A 214 -18.42 19.45 6.57
CA PRO A 214 -17.14 20.15 6.36
C PRO A 214 -15.92 19.39 6.92
N LEU A 215 -16.05 18.71 8.07
CA LEU A 215 -14.99 17.89 8.65
C LEU A 215 -14.70 16.65 7.78
N LEU A 216 -15.72 15.95 7.28
CA LEU A 216 -15.53 14.85 6.34
C LEU A 216 -14.83 15.32 5.05
N ALA A 217 -15.24 16.47 4.51
CA ALA A 217 -14.62 17.05 3.31
C ALA A 217 -13.14 17.42 3.50
N ARG A 218 -12.72 17.71 4.73
CA ARG A 218 -11.30 17.93 5.07
C ARG A 218 -10.54 16.61 5.27
N VAL A 219 -11.16 15.63 5.91
CA VAL A 219 -10.50 14.36 6.28
C VAL A 219 -10.38 13.40 5.10
N HIS A 220 -11.41 13.35 4.24
CA HIS A 220 -11.44 12.51 3.04
C HIS A 220 -12.23 13.21 1.93
N PRO A 221 -11.63 14.20 1.25
CA PRO A 221 -12.31 15.04 0.26
C PRO A 221 -12.93 14.24 -0.89
N GLU A 222 -12.29 13.15 -1.33
CA GLU A 222 -12.84 12.33 -2.42
C GLU A 222 -14.16 11.66 -2.02
N SER A 223 -14.25 11.14 -0.79
CA SER A 223 -15.46 10.50 -0.29
C SER A 223 -16.61 11.51 -0.12
N ALA A 224 -16.31 12.71 0.37
CA ALA A 224 -17.30 13.78 0.50
C ALA A 224 -17.87 14.19 -0.87
N ARG A 225 -17.00 14.48 -1.84
CA ARG A 225 -17.41 14.86 -3.20
C ARG A 225 -18.19 13.74 -3.89
N LEU A 226 -17.73 12.50 -3.76
CA LEU A 226 -18.41 11.34 -4.35
C LEU A 226 -19.82 11.15 -3.76
N TYR A 227 -19.99 11.35 -2.45
CA TYR A 227 -21.32 11.29 -1.84
C TYR A 227 -22.27 12.35 -2.40
N GLU A 228 -21.79 13.59 -2.56
CA GLU A 228 -22.56 14.67 -3.18
C GLU A 228 -22.93 14.34 -4.65
N GLN A 229 -22.00 13.79 -5.42
CA GLN A 229 -22.24 13.34 -6.80
C GLN A 229 -23.30 12.23 -6.87
N LEU A 230 -23.20 11.22 -6.00
CA LEU A 230 -24.21 10.16 -5.90
C LEU A 230 -25.58 10.74 -5.55
N ASN A 231 -25.64 11.67 -4.60
CA ASN A 231 -26.90 12.29 -4.19
C ASN A 231 -27.50 13.16 -5.29
N ALA A 232 -26.69 13.87 -6.06
CA ALA A 232 -27.16 14.67 -7.19
C ALA A 232 -27.65 13.79 -8.37
N ALA A 233 -27.03 12.63 -8.60
CA ALA A 233 -27.34 11.77 -9.74
C ALA A 233 -28.45 10.74 -9.48
N ALA A 234 -28.79 10.48 -8.21
CA ALA A 234 -29.71 9.43 -7.81
C ALA A 234 -31.15 9.63 -8.32
N ASP A 235 -31.78 8.52 -8.71
CA ASP A 235 -33.22 8.48 -9.01
C ASP A 235 -34.07 8.68 -7.75
N LEU A 236 -33.52 8.29 -6.59
CA LEU A 236 -34.12 8.50 -5.29
C LEU A 236 -33.07 9.01 -4.30
N PRO A 237 -32.80 10.34 -4.30
CA PRO A 237 -31.82 10.95 -3.41
C PRO A 237 -32.34 11.00 -1.97
N TYR A 238 -31.48 11.45 -1.07
CA TYR A 238 -31.87 11.76 0.31
C TYR A 238 -31.47 13.18 0.68
N ALA A 239 -32.45 13.96 1.10
CA ALA A 239 -32.23 15.23 1.79
C ALA A 239 -32.40 14.98 3.29
N ALA A 240 -31.34 15.18 4.06
CA ALA A 240 -31.45 15.12 5.51
C ALA A 240 -32.43 16.21 5.98
N PRO A 241 -33.33 15.91 6.95
CA PRO A 241 -34.17 16.94 7.55
C PRO A 241 -33.29 18.05 8.13
N VAL A 242 -33.62 19.30 7.80
CA VAL A 242 -32.84 20.49 8.16
C VAL A 242 -32.88 20.78 9.68
N ASP A 243 -33.68 20.07 10.48
CA ASP A 243 -33.96 20.47 11.85
C ASP A 243 -33.99 19.32 12.86
N ALA A 244 -33.10 19.39 13.87
CA ALA A 244 -33.29 18.94 15.25
C ALA A 244 -32.03 19.26 16.11
N SER A 245 -32.08 20.38 16.82
CA SER A 245 -31.15 20.79 17.89
C SER A 245 -29.69 21.03 17.48
N SER A 246 -29.40 22.31 17.26
CA SER A 246 -28.08 22.93 17.15
C SER A 246 -27.23 22.68 18.41
N TYR A 247 -26.51 21.57 18.44
CA TYR A 247 -25.15 21.62 18.97
C TYR A 247 -24.25 21.75 17.74
N SER A 248 -23.97 22.98 17.34
CA SER A 248 -22.77 23.21 16.57
C SER A 248 -21.64 22.77 17.49
N LEU A 249 -20.97 21.69 17.15
CA LEU A 249 -19.56 21.61 17.52
C LEU A 249 -18.96 22.86 16.93
N ASP A 250 -18.63 23.80 17.80
CA ASP A 250 -17.98 25.01 17.38
C ASP A 250 -16.66 24.60 16.74
N ALA A 251 -16.68 24.56 15.40
CA ALA A 251 -15.55 24.15 14.59
C ALA A 251 -14.35 25.08 14.80
N SER A 252 -14.54 26.23 15.49
CA SER A 252 -13.46 27.09 15.95
C SER A 252 -12.52 26.37 16.92
N HIS A 253 -13.02 25.51 17.83
CA HIS A 253 -12.19 24.76 18.79
C HIS A 253 -11.29 23.72 18.11
N PHE A 254 -11.71 23.23 16.94
CA PHE A 254 -10.93 22.31 16.13
C PHE A 254 -10.21 23.01 14.98
N SER A 255 -10.34 24.34 14.82
CA SER A 255 -9.81 25.08 13.66
C SER A 255 -8.29 24.92 13.49
N THR A 256 -7.55 24.91 14.60
CA THR A 256 -6.10 24.64 14.62
C THR A 256 -5.80 23.19 14.22
N TYR A 257 -6.61 22.24 14.66
CA TYR A 257 -6.52 20.82 14.29
C TYR A 257 -6.87 20.60 12.81
N PHE A 258 -7.87 21.32 12.31
CA PHE A 258 -8.31 21.32 10.93
C PHE A 258 -7.32 21.95 9.96
N PHE A 259 -6.60 22.98 10.38
CA PHE A 259 -5.52 23.58 9.60
C PHE A 259 -4.41 22.56 9.36
N ALA A 260 -4.05 21.78 10.40
CA ALA A 260 -3.10 20.68 10.28
C ALA A 260 -3.58 19.57 9.34
N ILE A 261 -4.86 19.16 9.37
CA ILE A 261 -5.41 18.12 8.45
C ILE A 261 -5.32 18.52 6.98
N SER A 262 -5.38 19.83 6.69
CA SER A 262 -5.32 20.37 5.32
C SER A 262 -3.90 20.39 4.76
N ASP A 263 -2.89 20.13 5.59
CA ASP A 263 -1.49 20.01 5.17
C ASP A 263 -1.26 18.64 4.51
N PRO A 264 -0.85 18.56 3.24
CA PRO A 264 -0.56 17.30 2.57
C PRO A 264 0.59 16.49 3.22
N HIS A 265 1.41 17.13 4.05
CA HIS A 265 2.50 16.50 4.83
C HIS A 265 2.04 15.97 6.18
N VAL A 266 0.81 16.29 6.61
CA VAL A 266 0.25 15.73 7.84
C VAL A 266 -0.13 14.27 7.59
N GLY A 267 0.64 13.39 8.25
CA GLY A 267 0.66 11.95 8.00
C GLY A 267 -0.68 11.24 8.26
N GLU A 268 -0.79 10.04 7.69
CA GLU A 268 -1.92 9.09 7.84
C GLU A 268 -2.46 8.98 9.28
N THR A 269 -1.59 9.09 10.29
CA THR A 269 -1.95 9.09 11.72
C THR A 269 -2.93 10.20 12.09
N LEU A 270 -2.72 11.44 11.62
CA LEU A 270 -3.60 12.57 11.95
C LEU A 270 -4.94 12.46 11.21
N ARG A 271 -4.97 11.94 9.98
CA ARG A 271 -6.22 11.60 9.29
C ARG A 271 -7.03 10.54 10.05
N ARG A 272 -6.38 9.49 10.54
CA ARG A 272 -7.01 8.45 11.38
C ARG A 272 -7.60 9.03 12.67
N LEU A 273 -6.83 9.85 13.39
CA LEU A 273 -7.31 10.51 14.61
C LEU A 273 -8.50 11.43 14.31
N SER A 274 -8.51 12.09 13.15
CA SER A 274 -9.60 12.96 12.73
C SER A 274 -10.88 12.19 12.39
N LEU A 275 -10.78 11.03 11.72
CA LEU A 275 -11.91 10.11 11.51
C LEU A 275 -12.46 9.59 12.84
N PHE A 276 -11.58 9.32 13.81
CA PHE A 276 -11.99 8.92 15.16
C PHE A 276 -12.79 10.03 15.86
N VAL A 277 -12.28 11.26 15.86
CA VAL A 277 -12.99 12.42 16.42
C VAL A 277 -14.35 12.52 15.76
N LEU A 278 -14.40 12.47 14.43
CA LEU A 278 -15.62 12.54 13.65
C LEU A 278 -16.64 11.45 14.06
N VAL A 279 -16.23 10.20 14.15
CA VAL A 279 -17.09 9.08 14.62
C VAL A 279 -17.59 9.31 16.05
N SER A 280 -16.73 9.79 16.94
CA SER A 280 -17.08 10.06 18.34
C SER A 280 -18.07 11.22 18.49
N LEU A 281 -17.97 12.24 17.63
CA LEU A 281 -18.88 13.38 17.61
C LEU A 281 -20.30 13.02 17.16
N VAL A 282 -20.45 11.94 16.38
CA VAL A 282 -21.73 11.49 15.84
C VAL A 282 -22.45 10.52 16.78
N THR A 283 -21.72 9.85 17.68
CA THR A 283 -22.28 8.84 18.59
C THR A 283 -21.59 8.84 19.95
N SER A 284 -22.27 9.29 21.00
CA SER A 284 -21.76 9.29 22.38
C SER A 284 -21.52 7.87 22.93
N GLU A 285 -22.38 6.90 22.62
CA GLU A 285 -22.26 5.48 23.05
C GLU A 285 -20.99 4.79 22.54
N LEU A 286 -20.54 5.14 21.32
CA LEU A 286 -19.31 4.59 20.74
C LEU A 286 -18.07 5.37 21.17
N GLY A 287 -18.24 6.61 21.62
CA GLY A 287 -17.14 7.43 22.13
C GLY A 287 -16.38 6.75 23.27
N GLU A 288 -17.08 6.13 24.23
CA GLU A 288 -16.44 5.43 25.35
C GLU A 288 -15.70 4.16 24.92
N THR A 289 -16.36 3.28 24.15
CA THR A 289 -15.78 2.00 23.70
C THR A 289 -14.57 2.24 22.79
N ILE A 290 -14.68 3.15 21.83
CA ILE A 290 -13.60 3.45 20.89
C ILE A 290 -12.51 4.29 21.60
N SER A 291 -12.84 5.13 22.59
CA SER A 291 -11.84 5.87 23.38
C SER A 291 -10.93 4.94 24.18
N VAL A 292 -11.46 3.87 24.78
CA VAL A 292 -10.64 2.89 25.51
C VAL A 292 -9.69 2.15 24.55
N ASP A 293 -10.21 1.73 23.40
CA ASP A 293 -9.39 1.11 22.36
C ASP A 293 -8.36 2.09 21.77
N LEU A 294 -8.70 3.37 21.64
CA LEU A 294 -7.78 4.40 21.16
C LEU A 294 -6.68 4.69 22.18
N CYS A 295 -7.01 4.81 23.48
CA CYS A 295 -6.00 5.01 24.52
C CYS A 295 -4.99 3.85 24.54
N ARG A 296 -5.46 2.60 24.38
CA ARG A 296 -4.57 1.45 24.20
C ARG A 296 -3.74 1.55 22.93
N ASN A 297 -4.37 1.74 21.77
CA ASN A 297 -3.65 1.75 20.49
C ASN A 297 -2.70 2.95 20.34
N VAL A 298 -3.01 4.13 20.89
CA VAL A 298 -2.11 5.29 20.92
C VAL A 298 -0.95 5.04 21.87
N SER A 299 -1.19 4.41 23.02
CA SER A 299 -0.12 3.97 23.92
C SER A 299 0.82 2.98 23.22
N ASP A 300 0.25 1.98 22.52
CA ASP A 300 1.02 0.98 21.78
C ASP A 300 1.80 1.60 20.61
N LEU A 301 1.19 2.55 19.88
CA LEU A 301 1.85 3.29 18.80
C LEU A 301 2.96 4.20 19.32
N MET A 302 2.75 4.87 20.46
CA MET A 302 3.77 5.70 21.09
C MET A 302 4.93 4.87 21.63
N GLN A 303 4.65 3.70 22.18
CA GLN A 303 5.67 2.74 22.59
C GLN A 303 6.48 2.26 21.37
N TRP A 304 5.80 1.84 20.30
CA TRP A 304 6.46 1.41 19.07
C TRP A 304 7.29 2.51 18.41
N LEU A 305 6.80 3.76 18.37
CA LEU A 305 7.56 4.91 17.88
C LEU A 305 8.81 5.16 18.74
N GLY A 306 8.70 5.03 20.06
CA GLY A 306 9.83 5.11 20.98
C GLY A 306 10.87 4.02 20.75
N GLU A 307 10.44 2.77 20.54
CA GLU A 307 11.32 1.64 20.20
C GLU A 307 12.02 1.83 18.85
N MET A 308 11.31 2.39 17.86
CA MET A 308 11.86 2.68 16.54
C MET A 308 12.87 3.83 16.57
N GLU A 309 12.61 4.86 17.38
CA GLU A 309 13.53 5.98 17.59
C GLU A 309 14.79 5.55 18.34
N ALA A 310 14.65 4.71 19.36
CA ALA A 310 15.79 4.07 20.05
C ALA A 310 16.62 3.20 19.08
N SER A 311 15.95 2.41 18.23
CA SER A 311 16.62 1.60 17.22
C SER A 311 17.38 2.46 16.19
N ARG A 312 16.77 3.56 15.73
CA ARG A 312 17.40 4.53 14.82
C ARG A 312 18.63 5.18 15.45
N LEU A 313 18.55 5.58 16.72
CA LEU A 313 19.67 6.13 17.47
C LEU A 313 20.81 5.11 17.59
N GLY A 314 20.50 3.84 17.88
CA GLY A 314 21.49 2.76 17.91
C GLY A 314 22.20 2.54 16.57
N VAL A 315 21.47 2.57 15.44
CA VAL A 315 22.08 2.48 14.10
C VAL A 315 22.97 3.69 13.81
N LEU A 316 22.55 4.91 14.18
CA LEU A 316 23.37 6.10 14.02
C LEU A 316 24.67 6.05 14.83
N GLU A 317 24.62 5.49 16.03
CA GLU A 317 25.81 5.30 16.88
C GLU A 317 26.77 4.27 16.29
N GLN A 318 26.26 3.15 15.76
CA GLN A 318 27.08 2.17 15.03
C GLN A 318 27.73 2.77 13.77
N LEU A 319 27.00 3.60 13.02
CA LEU A 319 27.55 4.29 11.85
C LEU A 319 28.65 5.29 12.24
N ARG A 320 28.49 6.00 13.37
CA ARG A 320 29.54 6.89 13.90
C ARG A 320 30.79 6.12 14.29
N GLN A 321 30.65 5.03 15.03
CA GLN A 321 31.79 4.16 15.38
C GLN A 321 32.52 3.67 14.13
N ARG A 322 31.78 3.27 13.11
CA ARG A 322 32.36 2.78 11.85
C ARG A 322 33.03 3.90 11.03
N ASP A 323 32.52 5.12 11.08
CA ASP A 323 33.19 6.30 10.49
C ASP A 323 34.51 6.61 11.21
N ASP A 324 34.51 6.56 12.55
CA ASP A 324 35.71 6.76 13.36
C ASP A 324 36.77 5.68 13.10
N GLU A 325 36.38 4.39 13.05
CA GLU A 325 37.26 3.29 12.64
C GLU A 325 37.81 3.49 11.22
N THR A 326 36.99 3.93 10.29
CA THR A 326 37.41 4.18 8.90
C THR A 326 38.42 5.32 8.83
N ARG A 327 38.23 6.39 9.61
CA ARG A 327 39.18 7.51 9.71
C ARG A 327 40.50 7.07 10.32
N GLU A 328 40.47 6.24 11.35
CA GLU A 328 41.68 5.72 11.98
C GLU A 328 42.45 4.79 11.04
N ASN A 329 41.76 3.90 10.34
CA ASN A 329 42.36 3.06 9.29
C ASN A 329 42.98 3.93 8.18
N ALA A 330 42.32 5.01 7.76
CA ALA A 330 42.86 5.94 6.78
C ALA A 330 44.15 6.63 7.27
N ARG A 331 44.24 7.01 8.56
CA ARG A 331 45.47 7.53 9.16
C ARG A 331 46.60 6.50 9.17
N GLN A 332 46.30 5.25 9.55
CA GLN A 332 47.28 4.17 9.54
C GLN A 332 47.81 3.89 8.13
N MET A 333 46.92 3.90 7.14
CA MET A 333 47.31 3.75 5.73
C MET A 333 48.22 4.90 5.25
N ASP A 334 48.01 6.13 5.72
CA ASP A 334 48.87 7.26 5.38
C ASP A 334 50.27 7.15 5.99
N ILE A 335 50.36 6.67 7.23
CA ILE A 335 51.63 6.35 7.91
C ILE A 335 52.37 5.26 7.13
N LEU A 336 51.71 4.14 6.83
CA LEU A 336 52.30 3.02 6.07
C LEU A 336 52.73 3.46 4.67
N ARG A 337 51.96 4.32 3.99
CA ARG A 337 52.35 4.90 2.71
C ARG A 337 53.66 5.69 2.84
N THR A 338 53.78 6.52 3.87
CA THR A 338 54.99 7.31 4.11
C THR A 338 56.21 6.43 4.39
N GLU A 339 56.04 5.34 5.15
CA GLU A 339 57.09 4.34 5.40
C GLU A 339 57.51 3.62 4.11
N CYS A 340 56.55 3.22 3.27
CA CYS A 340 56.83 2.62 1.96
C CYS A 340 57.64 3.57 1.07
N GLU A 341 57.25 4.85 0.97
CA GLU A 341 58.00 5.86 0.20
C GLU A 341 59.42 6.09 0.73
N TRP A 342 59.62 5.95 2.05
CA TRP A 342 60.95 6.01 2.64
C TRP A 342 61.79 4.78 2.28
N LEU A 343 61.20 3.58 2.39
CA LEU A 343 61.85 2.32 2.03
C LEU A 343 62.23 2.27 0.55
N GLU A 344 61.36 2.72 -0.34
CA GLU A 344 61.65 2.80 -1.78
C GLU A 344 62.84 3.72 -2.09
N ARG A 345 62.95 4.86 -1.39
CA ARG A 345 64.10 5.78 -1.52
C ARG A 345 65.38 5.15 -0.98
N ALA A 346 65.32 4.50 0.18
CA ALA A 346 66.46 3.80 0.76
C ALA A 346 66.96 2.67 -0.16
N TYR A 347 66.03 1.86 -0.68
CA TYR A 347 66.34 0.76 -1.60
C TYR A 347 66.94 1.27 -2.91
N SER A 348 66.38 2.34 -3.49
CA SER A 348 66.93 2.99 -4.69
C SER A 348 68.36 3.49 -4.48
N THR A 349 68.65 4.02 -3.29
CA THR A 349 70.00 4.49 -2.93
C THR A 349 70.99 3.33 -2.87
N GLU A 350 70.61 2.20 -2.26
CA GLU A 350 71.48 1.02 -2.21
C GLU A 350 71.68 0.35 -3.58
N ILE A 351 70.67 0.35 -4.46
CA ILE A 351 70.85 -0.06 -5.86
C ILE A 351 71.92 0.79 -6.54
N CYS A 352 71.85 2.12 -6.41
CA CYS A 352 72.85 3.02 -6.98
C CYS A 352 74.26 2.74 -6.42
N ARG A 353 74.37 2.46 -5.11
CA ARG A 353 75.63 2.11 -4.47
C ARG A 353 76.20 0.78 -4.99
N SER A 354 75.35 -0.24 -5.12
CA SER A 354 75.73 -1.54 -5.68
C SER A 354 76.25 -1.40 -7.12
N LYS A 355 75.56 -0.64 -7.96
CA LYS A 355 76.02 -0.34 -9.34
C LYS A 355 77.38 0.35 -9.36
N GLY A 356 77.60 1.32 -8.47
CA GLY A 356 78.89 2.00 -8.36
C GLY A 356 80.03 1.05 -7.95
N LEU A 357 79.77 0.10 -7.05
CA LEU A 357 80.74 -0.92 -6.66
C LEU A 357 81.03 -1.92 -7.80
N GLU A 358 80.02 -2.29 -8.59
CA GLU A 358 80.21 -3.12 -9.79
C GLU A 358 81.11 -2.43 -10.82
N GLU A 359 80.87 -1.15 -11.10
CA GLU A 359 81.72 -0.36 -12.00
C GLU A 359 83.17 -0.26 -11.49
N GLU A 360 83.36 -0.08 -10.18
CA GLU A 360 84.67 -0.02 -9.56
C GLU A 360 85.41 -1.38 -9.62
N LEU A 361 84.69 -2.47 -9.39
CA LEU A 361 85.20 -3.83 -9.55
C LEU A 361 85.66 -4.08 -10.98
N ASP A 362 84.88 -3.64 -11.98
CA ASP A 362 85.25 -3.78 -13.39
C ASP A 362 86.46 -2.93 -13.77
N ARG A 363 86.59 -1.70 -13.23
CA ARG A 363 87.82 -0.90 -13.36
C ARG A 363 89.03 -1.65 -12.79
N HIS A 364 88.90 -2.24 -11.61
CA HIS A 364 89.99 -3.02 -10.98
C HIS A 364 90.35 -4.27 -11.80
N LYS A 365 89.37 -4.99 -12.37
CA LYS A 365 89.62 -6.13 -13.27
C LYS A 365 90.42 -5.69 -14.50
N LEU A 366 90.02 -4.59 -15.15
CA LEU A 366 90.74 -4.02 -16.30
C LEU A 366 92.18 -3.61 -15.94
N HIS A 367 92.37 -2.99 -14.77
CA HIS A 367 93.69 -2.62 -14.28
C HIS A 367 94.58 -3.85 -14.02
N LEU A 368 94.04 -4.92 -13.41
CA LEU A 368 94.78 -6.16 -13.21
C LEU A 368 95.14 -6.85 -14.54
N GLN A 369 94.25 -6.80 -15.54
CA GLN A 369 94.55 -7.30 -16.88
C GLN A 369 95.67 -6.51 -17.55
N SER A 370 95.70 -5.17 -17.39
CA SER A 370 96.78 -4.34 -17.95
C SER A 370 98.12 -4.67 -17.28
N LEU A 371 98.16 -4.78 -15.94
CA LEU A 371 99.35 -5.18 -15.19
C LEU A 371 99.86 -6.57 -15.60
N ARG A 372 98.95 -7.53 -15.82
CA ARG A 372 99.31 -8.85 -16.37
C ARG A 372 99.95 -8.73 -17.75
N ARG A 373 99.37 -7.94 -18.67
CA ARG A 373 99.95 -7.69 -20.00
C ARG A 373 101.34 -7.04 -19.88
N THR A 374 101.51 -6.02 -19.05
CA THR A 374 102.81 -5.36 -18.84
C THR A 374 103.85 -6.30 -18.25
N ARG A 375 103.46 -7.18 -17.31
CA ARG A 375 104.34 -8.22 -16.74
C ARG A 375 104.74 -9.24 -17.81
N THR A 376 103.81 -9.69 -18.64
CA THR A 376 104.10 -10.60 -19.77
C THR A 376 105.05 -9.97 -20.78
N VAL A 377 104.85 -8.69 -21.13
CA VAL A 377 105.73 -7.94 -22.03
C VAL A 377 107.13 -7.77 -21.42
N ARG A 378 107.24 -7.42 -20.12
CA ARG A 378 108.53 -7.34 -19.42
C ARG A 378 109.24 -8.69 -19.33
N LEU A 379 108.51 -9.77 -19.04
CA LEU A 379 109.09 -11.12 -19.00
C LEU A 379 109.56 -11.54 -20.39
N SER A 380 108.79 -11.27 -21.45
CA SER A 380 109.16 -11.53 -22.83
C SER A 380 110.38 -10.71 -23.27
N SER A 381 110.47 -9.43 -22.91
CA SER A 381 111.65 -8.60 -23.23
C SER A 381 112.89 -9.02 -22.43
N THR A 382 112.72 -9.44 -21.18
CA THR A 382 113.82 -9.94 -20.35
C THR A 382 114.31 -11.31 -20.85
N LEU A 383 113.40 -12.22 -21.21
CA LEU A 383 113.72 -13.49 -21.87
C LEU A 383 114.39 -13.24 -23.23
N GLY A 384 113.87 -12.33 -24.05
CA GLY A 384 114.50 -11.94 -25.31
C GLY A 384 115.92 -11.38 -25.13
N ALA A 385 116.15 -10.56 -24.10
CA ALA A 385 117.48 -10.06 -23.76
C ALA A 385 118.43 -11.16 -23.25
N ILE A 386 117.91 -12.14 -22.50
CA ILE A 386 118.67 -13.32 -22.05
C ILE A 386 119.01 -14.22 -23.24
N VAL A 387 118.05 -14.54 -24.10
CA VAL A 387 118.24 -15.33 -25.32
C VAL A 387 119.25 -14.66 -26.25
N ASN A 388 119.15 -13.35 -26.49
CA ASN A 388 120.13 -12.62 -27.29
C ASN A 388 121.54 -12.65 -26.68
N ARG A 389 121.68 -12.60 -25.34
CA ARG A 389 122.99 -12.78 -24.68
C ARG A 389 123.52 -14.21 -24.80
N LEU A 390 122.65 -15.22 -24.79
CA LEU A 390 123.04 -16.63 -24.94
C LEU A 390 123.42 -16.95 -26.40
N LEU A 391 122.72 -16.38 -27.38
CA LEU A 391 123.07 -16.47 -28.81
C LEU A 391 124.40 -15.78 -29.12
N ALA A 392 124.67 -14.59 -28.54
CA ALA A 392 125.95 -13.90 -28.68
C ALA A 392 127.13 -14.63 -27.99
N ARG A 393 126.86 -15.58 -27.09
CA ARG A 393 127.85 -16.41 -26.38
C ARG A 393 128.00 -17.83 -26.97
N GLY A 394 127.34 -18.13 -28.10
CA GLY A 394 127.57 -19.37 -28.86
C GLY A 394 127.08 -20.66 -28.20
N GLN A 395 125.99 -20.61 -27.41
CA GLN A 395 125.49 -21.77 -26.63
C GLN A 395 124.02 -22.18 -26.90
N VAL A 396 123.50 -22.00 -28.12
CA VAL A 396 122.19 -22.57 -28.52
C VAL A 396 122.23 -23.06 -29.98
N PRO A 397 121.86 -24.32 -30.31
CA PRO A 397 121.64 -24.78 -31.68
C PRO A 397 120.28 -24.33 -32.22
N LEU A 398 120.22 -23.94 -33.50
CA LEU A 398 119.00 -23.57 -34.21
C LEU A 398 118.18 -24.82 -34.58
N CYS A 399 117.03 -25.01 -33.92
CA CYS A 399 115.84 -25.64 -34.47
C CYS A 399 114.60 -24.84 -34.03
#